data_AF-A0A212LDE5-F1
#
_entry.id   AF-A0A212LDE5-F1
#
_cell.length_a   1.000
_cell.length_b   1.000
_cell.length_c   1.000
_cell.angle_alpha   90.00
_cell.angle_beta   90.00
_cell.angle_gamma   90.00
#
_symmetry.space_group_name_H-M   'P 1'
#
loop_
_entity.id
_entity.type
_entity.pdbx_description
1 polymer ?
#
loop_
_entity_poly.entity_id
_entity_poly.type
_entity_poly.pdbx_seq_one_letter_code
_entity_poly.pdbx_strand_id
1 'polypeptide(L)'
;MNPTKTMIADAIRRFHFEATPAWTSLAAGGDAPELDRIEAHSNTISTVDCLFDGNATIVLKGERALSARIFGRFDSRRAEVERIIIA
;
A
#
# COMPACT_ATOMS: atom_id res chain seq x y z
N MET A 1 -18.26 3.86 -7.99
CA MET A 1 -16.81 3.67 -7.74
C MET A 1 -16.22 3.02 -8.98
N ASN A 2 -15.06 3.48 -9.49
CA ASN A 2 -14.44 2.91 -10.70
C ASN A 2 -13.95 1.48 -10.39
N PRO A 3 -14.36 0.44 -11.14
CA PRO A 3 -14.02 -0.96 -10.85
C PRO A 3 -12.50 -1.21 -10.80
N THR A 4 -11.73 -0.53 -11.65
CA THR A 4 -10.26 -0.61 -11.64
C THR A 4 -9.68 -0.10 -10.32
N LYS A 5 -10.18 1.04 -9.81
CA LYS A 5 -9.69 1.60 -8.53
C LYS A 5 -10.09 0.74 -7.34
N THR A 6 -11.25 0.08 -7.39
CA THR A 6 -11.66 -0.90 -6.37
C THR A 6 -10.72 -2.10 -6.36
N MET A 7 -10.42 -2.66 -7.52
CA MET A 7 -9.46 -3.78 -7.65
C MET A 7 -8.06 -3.40 -7.15
N ILE A 8 -7.57 -2.20 -7.49
CA ILE A 8 -6.28 -1.70 -6.99
C ILE A 8 -6.32 -1.54 -5.46
N ALA A 9 -7.38 -0.94 -4.90
CA ALA A 9 -7.52 -0.77 -3.46
C ALA A 9 -7.54 -2.12 -2.72
N ASP A 10 -8.17 -3.14 -3.29
CA ASP A 10 -8.18 -4.50 -2.71
C ASP A 10 -6.81 -5.18 -2.80
N ALA A 11 -6.07 -5.00 -3.91
CA ALA A 11 -4.70 -5.49 -4.03
C ALA A 11 -3.78 -4.84 -2.99
N ILE A 12 -3.92 -3.53 -2.76
CA ILE A 12 -3.20 -2.79 -1.72
C ILE A 12 -3.47 -3.37 -0.33
N ARG A 13 -4.73 -3.61 0.02
CA ARG A 13 -5.12 -4.14 1.33
C ARG A 13 -4.55 -5.53 1.62
N ARG A 14 -4.32 -6.32 0.57
CA ARG A 14 -3.79 -7.70 0.65
C ARG A 14 -2.27 -7.76 0.50
N PHE A 15 -1.61 -6.64 0.27
CA PHE A 15 -0.18 -6.60 0.03
C PHE A 15 0.58 -7.00 1.30
N HIS A 16 1.49 -7.96 1.15
CA HIS A 16 2.32 -8.44 2.26
C HIS A 16 3.48 -7.48 2.52
N PHE A 17 3.16 -6.34 3.15
CA PHE A 17 4.11 -5.25 3.40
C PHE A 17 5.30 -5.67 4.27
N GLU A 18 5.10 -6.63 5.17
CA GLU A 18 6.11 -7.12 6.11
C GLU A 18 7.34 -7.75 5.41
N ALA A 19 7.17 -8.24 4.17
CA ALA A 19 8.26 -8.78 3.36
C ALA A 19 9.01 -7.71 2.54
N THR A 20 8.70 -6.43 2.72
CA THR A 20 9.32 -5.35 1.93
C THR A 20 10.49 -4.68 2.65
N PRO A 21 11.47 -4.10 1.90
CA PRO A 21 12.54 -3.32 2.49
C PRO A 21 12.05 -2.14 3.34
N ALA A 22 10.90 -1.55 2.98
CA ALA A 22 10.30 -0.45 3.74
C ALA A 22 9.91 -0.88 5.16
N TRP A 23 9.41 -2.11 5.32
CA TRP A 23 9.16 -2.69 6.63
C TRP A 23 10.44 -2.98 7.40
N THR A 24 11.46 -3.54 6.73
CA THR A 24 12.77 -3.78 7.35
C THR A 24 13.39 -2.49 7.88
N SER A 25 13.29 -1.39 7.13
CA SER A 25 13.75 -0.07 7.59
C SER A 25 12.94 0.46 8.77
N LEU A 26 11.64 0.18 8.82
CA LEU A 26 10.76 0.57 9.93
C LEU A 26 11.11 -0.23 11.22
N ALA A 27 11.30 -1.54 11.08
CA ALA A 27 11.62 -2.45 12.18
C ALA A 27 13.06 -2.33 12.69
N ALA A 28 13.95 -1.67 11.95
CA ALA A 28 15.34 -1.45 12.37
C ALA A 28 15.49 -0.54 13.61
N GLY A 29 14.41 0.13 14.04
CA GLY A 29 14.40 1.07 15.15
C GLY A 29 14.25 0.48 16.56
N GLY A 30 14.05 -0.84 16.71
CA GLY A 30 13.89 -1.48 18.02
C GLY A 30 12.79 -2.53 18.03
N ASP A 31 11.66 -2.23 18.68
CA ASP A 31 10.49 -3.11 18.65
C ASP A 31 10.00 -3.27 17.22
N ALA A 32 9.87 -4.52 16.77
CA ALA A 32 9.31 -4.81 15.46
C ALA A 32 7.83 -4.37 15.51
N PRO A 33 7.44 -3.32 14.79
CA PRO A 33 6.06 -2.86 14.80
C PRO A 33 5.15 -3.98 14.29
N GLU A 34 3.95 -4.12 14.83
CA GLU A 34 2.96 -5.07 14.30
C GLU A 34 2.04 -4.36 13.31
N LEU A 35 1.89 -4.90 12.09
CA LEU A 35 0.95 -4.36 11.11
C LEU A 35 -0.49 -4.71 11.52
N ASP A 36 -1.37 -3.71 11.61
CA ASP A 36 -2.82 -3.93 11.73
C ASP A 36 -3.45 -4.08 10.35
N ARG A 37 -3.32 -3.03 9.52
CA ARG A 37 -3.90 -2.99 8.17
C ARG A 37 -3.29 -1.90 7.30
N ILE A 38 -3.54 -1.99 5.99
CA ILE A 38 -3.23 -0.95 5.02
C ILE A 38 -4.54 -0.37 4.48
N GLU A 39 -4.75 0.93 4.68
CA GLU A 39 -5.90 1.66 4.20
C GLU A 39 -5.56 2.36 2.88
N ALA A 40 -6.12 1.88 1.78
CA ALA A 40 -5.97 2.50 0.47
C ALA A 40 -6.91 3.71 0.31
N HIS A 41 -6.36 4.87 -0.05
CA HIS A 41 -7.15 6.07 -0.36
C HIS A 41 -7.57 6.04 -1.83
N SER A 42 -8.65 5.32 -2.13
CA SER A 42 -9.08 5.05 -3.51
C SER A 42 -9.33 6.30 -4.38
N ASN A 43 -9.67 7.44 -3.76
CA ASN A 43 -9.82 8.73 -4.43
C ASN A 43 -8.49 9.31 -4.95
N THR A 44 -7.37 8.93 -4.34
CA THR A 44 -6.01 9.38 -4.74
C THR A 44 -5.37 8.51 -5.82
N ILE A 45 -5.96 7.35 -6.14
CA ILE A 45 -5.40 6.43 -7.13
C ILE A 45 -5.46 7.07 -8.52
N SER A 46 -4.29 7.27 -9.10
CA SER A 46 -4.08 7.64 -10.50
C SER A 46 -3.73 6.38 -11.30
N THR A 47 -4.19 6.31 -12.56
CA THR A 47 -3.94 5.19 -13.45
C THR A 47 -3.56 5.71 -14.83
N VAL A 48 -2.36 5.35 -15.32
CA VAL A 48 -1.84 5.76 -16.63
C VAL A 48 -1.06 4.58 -17.21
N ASP A 49 -1.31 4.20 -18.47
CA ASP A 49 -0.56 3.15 -19.18
C ASP A 49 -0.36 1.84 -18.40
N CYS A 50 -1.44 1.32 -17.80
CA CYS A 50 -1.42 0.10 -16.97
C CYS A 50 -0.56 0.21 -15.68
N LEU A 51 -0.11 1.41 -15.33
CA LEU A 51 0.56 1.74 -14.07
C LEU A 51 -0.40 2.48 -13.15
N PHE A 52 -0.26 2.29 -11.85
CA PHE A 52 -0.96 3.08 -10.87
C PHE A 52 -0.03 3.66 -9.81
N ASP A 53 -0.42 4.82 -9.30
CA ASP A 53 0.12 5.38 -8.07
C ASP A 53 -1.00 5.93 -7.19
N GLY A 54 -0.80 5.95 -5.87
CA GLY A 54 -1.79 6.47 -4.94
C GLY A 54 -1.27 6.55 -3.51
N ASN A 55 -2.07 7.17 -2.66
CA ASN A 55 -1.77 7.27 -1.24
C ASN A 55 -2.42 6.11 -0.48
N ALA A 56 -1.74 5.69 0.58
CA ALA A 56 -2.26 4.76 1.56
C ALA A 56 -1.83 5.17 2.97
N THR A 57 -2.52 4.63 3.95
CA THR A 57 -2.16 4.74 5.35
C THR A 57 -1.84 3.35 5.88
N ILE A 58 -0.64 3.20 6.45
CA ILE A 58 -0.19 1.98 7.11
C ILE A 58 -0.54 2.13 8.59
N VAL A 59 -1.48 1.31 9.06
CA VAL A 59 -1.92 1.32 10.46
C VAL A 59 -1.15 0.24 11.20
N LEU A 60 -0.41 0.65 12.22
CA LEU A 60 0.34 -0.23 13.10
C LEU A 60 -0.46 -0.47 14.39
N LYS A 61 -0.39 -1.67 14.96
CA LYS A 61 -1.09 -1.98 16.22
C LYS A 61 -0.48 -1.20 17.38
N GLY A 62 -1.33 -0.52 18.15
CA GLY A 62 -0.91 0.23 19.34
C GLY A 62 -0.05 1.47 19.03
N GLU A 63 0.12 1.81 17.76
CA GLU A 63 1.07 2.83 17.29
C GLU A 63 0.42 3.85 16.35
N ARG A 64 1.21 4.85 15.95
CA ARG A 64 0.78 5.90 15.02
C ARG A 64 0.66 5.36 13.60
N ALA A 65 -0.42 5.75 12.92
CA ALA A 65 -0.58 5.48 11.50
C ALA A 65 0.44 6.26 10.64
N LEU A 66 1.03 5.58 9.67
CA LEU A 66 2.05 6.14 8.77
C LEU A 66 1.45 6.43 7.41
N SER A 67 1.79 7.58 6.84
CA SER A 67 1.45 7.89 5.46
C SER A 67 2.38 7.14 4.51
N ALA A 68 1.84 6.60 3.43
CA ALA A 68 2.62 5.91 2.43
C ALA A 68 2.12 6.22 1.02
N ARG A 69 3.03 6.09 0.05
CA ARG A 69 2.73 6.14 -1.37
C ARG A 69 2.96 4.77 -1.98
N ILE A 70 1.99 4.32 -2.78
CA ILE A 70 1.99 3.00 -3.39
C ILE A 70 2.10 3.13 -4.90
N PHE A 71 2.86 2.22 -5.48
CA PHE A 71 3.07 2.10 -6.92
C PHE A 71 2.86 0.65 -7.35
N GLY A 72 2.33 0.47 -8.54
CA GLY A 72 2.22 -0.85 -9.12
C GLY A 72 1.67 -0.86 -10.53
N ARG A 73 1.28 -2.06 -10.95
CA ARG A 73 0.72 -2.32 -12.28
C ARG A 73 -0.69 -2.88 -12.15
N PHE A 74 -1.50 -2.66 -13.16
CA PHE A 74 -2.80 -3.28 -13.27
C PHE A 74 -3.10 -3.67 -14.71
N ASP A 75 -3.90 -4.71 -14.88
CA ASP A 75 -4.51 -5.07 -16.15
C ASP A 75 -6.04 -5.08 -16.00
N SER A 76 -6.76 -5.68 -16.95
CA SER A 76 -8.23 -5.76 -16.89
C SER A 76 -8.77 -6.71 -15.81
N ARG A 77 -7.91 -7.51 -15.17
CA ARG A 77 -8.29 -8.62 -14.27
C ARG A 77 -7.65 -8.55 -12.89
N ARG A 78 -6.45 -7.97 -12.77
CA ARG A 78 -5.69 -7.90 -11.52
C ARG A 78 -4.89 -6.61 -11.38
N ALA A 79 -4.57 -6.29 -10.14
CA ALA A 79 -3.59 -5.27 -9.78
C ALA A 79 -2.49 -5.92 -8.94
N GLU A 80 -1.26 -5.49 -9.15
CA GLU A 80 -0.07 -5.95 -8.46
C GLU A 80 0.68 -4.73 -7.92
N VAL A 81 0.87 -4.71 -6.59
CA VAL A 81 1.65 -3.67 -5.92
C VAL A 81 3.12 -4.01 -6.08
N GLU A 82 3.89 -3.11 -6.68
CA GLU A 82 5.33 -3.29 -6.86
C GLU A 82 6.13 -2.69 -5.71
N ARG A 83 5.67 -1.55 -5.17
CA ARG A 83 6.42 -0.79 -4.18
C ARG A 83 5.52 0.05 -3.29
N ILE A 84 5.87 0.09 -2.00
CA ILE A 84 5.33 1.02 -1.01
C ILE A 84 6.48 1.86 -0.46
N ILE A 85 6.29 3.17 -0.40
CA ILE A 85 7.23 4.14 0.17
C ILE A 85 6.54 4.81 1.35
N ILE A 86 7.10 4.67 2.55
CA ILE A 86 6.63 5.39 3.75
C ILE A 86 7.12 6.84 3.65
N ALA A 87 6.25 7.80 3.95
CA ALA A 87 6.54 9.24 3.92
C ALA A 87 7.12 9.76 5.25
#